data_AF-A0A3M2SXT0-F1
#
_entry.id   AF-A0A3M2SXT0-F1
#
_cell.length_a   1.000
_cell.length_b   1.000
_cell.length_c   1.000
_cell.angle_alpha   90.00
_cell.angle_beta   90.00
_cell.angle_gamma   90.00
#
_symmetry.space_group_name_H-M   'P 1'
#
loop_
_entity.id
_entity.type
_entity.pdbx_description
1 polymer ?
#
loop_
_entity_poly.entity_id
_entity_poly.type
_entity_poly.pdbx_seq_one_letter_code
_entity_poly.pdbx_strand_id
1 'polypeptide(L)'
;MSSSGHYESIKPYPRKPPFTTNPEKSHIYVSDTPARNGTTAPYVFGNSQEFERHIAATPKPGTRVVSVFSQNSLRPLGITENAFLSLLKHYDAGPEFADLAVSFGDKPHSADAGHGDMTMKQRRDGSHDMQYLFAFPEDYRLANGGGEETISWTIRQVAVFHRYSPSGAGNLWVFLHAKPKPKVQHSIEETIQRCAGGNGRENWFSLHSTVLSSYLHNWRWYLRHLGDDVERLVDIALTLDLSSTDGTKNGHTRALALQHLDDKLLCIPARLTVALSTVRSLEQFNELLHSRRLCTDAAFQHWADEMAYHRAQIEGQLKSASVLERKVQRILNLLSVALGLKNQDTTVGINNKMLKLTNETFDDNATVRVVTLVTLIYLPASFVSTLLGMNLFSFEDPEGAPNFTISKEFWIFVVLAVPLTLLTLASWYIFTRRRMLRRKFKRASGELDEKGPTEMEEA
;
A
#
# COMPACT_ATOMS: atom_id res chain seq x y z
N MET A 1 20.16 18.48 28.85
CA MET A 1 20.85 17.30 28.28
C MET A 1 21.88 17.81 27.28
N SER A 2 23.13 17.34 27.34
CA SER A 2 24.10 17.61 26.26
C SER A 2 23.50 17.14 24.94
N SER A 3 23.56 17.95 23.87
CA SER A 3 23.08 17.57 22.54
C SER A 3 23.68 16.23 22.05
N SER A 4 24.89 15.89 22.52
CA SER A 4 25.55 14.62 22.22
C SER A 4 24.84 13.39 22.82
N GLY A 5 24.29 13.50 24.03
CA GLY A 5 23.64 12.37 24.70
C GLY A 5 22.24 12.06 24.14
N HIS A 6 21.54 13.09 23.67
CA HIS A 6 20.26 12.93 22.99
C HIS A 6 20.45 12.24 21.62
N TYR A 7 21.47 12.64 20.87
CA TYR A 7 21.74 12.06 19.55
C TYR A 7 22.15 10.58 19.60
N GLU A 8 23.02 10.18 20.52
CA GLU A 8 23.39 8.76 20.70
C GLU A 8 22.18 7.88 21.05
N SER A 9 21.15 8.44 21.72
CA SER A 9 19.91 7.71 21.99
C SER A 9 19.04 7.46 20.75
N ILE A 10 19.19 8.28 19.71
CA ILE A 10 18.40 8.21 18.47
C ILE A 10 19.08 7.36 17.38
N LYS A 11 20.41 7.23 17.44
CA LYS A 11 21.25 6.48 16.50
C LYS A 11 20.77 5.06 16.11
N PRO A 12 20.08 4.28 16.96
CA PRO A 12 19.57 2.96 16.57
C PRO A 12 18.37 2.96 15.62
N TYR A 13 17.62 4.06 15.52
CA TYR A 13 16.35 4.08 14.76
C TYR A 13 16.53 4.31 13.25
N PRO A 14 17.42 5.19 12.77
CA PRO A 14 17.62 5.39 11.33
C PRO A 14 18.18 4.14 10.65
N ARG A 15 17.56 3.73 9.54
CA ARG A 15 18.04 2.61 8.72
C ARG A 15 19.42 2.89 8.11
N LYS A 16 19.74 4.16 7.87
CA LYS A 16 21.00 4.65 7.31
C LYS A 16 21.48 5.84 8.12
N PRO A 17 22.80 6.10 8.15
CA PRO A 17 23.32 7.27 8.84
C PRO A 17 22.76 8.56 8.20
N PRO A 18 22.28 9.52 9.00
CA PRO A 18 21.72 10.77 8.49
C PRO A 18 22.80 11.76 8.02
N PHE A 19 24.04 11.61 8.49
CA PHE A 19 25.19 12.46 8.18
C PHE A 19 26.28 11.69 7.43
N THR A 20 27.07 12.39 6.62
CA THR A 20 28.23 11.76 5.96
C THR A 20 29.32 11.49 6.98
N THR A 21 29.99 10.34 6.87
CA THR A 21 31.19 10.03 7.65
C THR A 21 32.46 10.55 6.99
N ASN A 22 32.43 10.82 5.68
CA ASN A 22 33.55 11.38 4.94
C ASN A 22 33.40 12.91 4.87
N PRO A 23 34.32 13.69 5.48
CA PRO A 23 34.26 15.15 5.46
C PRO A 23 34.40 15.74 4.05
N GLU A 24 35.11 15.11 3.12
CA GLU A 24 35.33 15.59 1.74
C GLU A 24 34.11 15.42 0.81
N LYS A 25 33.06 14.73 1.28
CA LYS A 25 31.79 14.59 0.56
C LYS A 25 30.74 15.60 1.06
N SER A 26 31.20 16.75 1.53
CA SER A 26 30.31 17.78 2.04
C SER A 26 29.76 18.63 0.90
N HIS A 27 28.54 19.09 1.08
CA HIS A 27 27.87 20.01 0.16
C HIS A 27 27.11 21.01 1.01
N ILE A 28 27.80 22.08 1.39
CA ILE A 28 27.31 23.12 2.30
C ILE A 28 27.51 24.48 1.65
N TYR A 29 26.45 25.28 1.62
CA TYR A 29 26.45 26.63 1.06
C TYR A 29 26.19 27.60 2.21
N VAL A 30 27.00 28.65 2.32
CA VAL A 30 26.89 29.66 3.38
C VAL A 30 26.83 31.05 2.77
N SER A 31 25.79 31.81 3.12
CA SER A 31 25.64 33.21 2.74
C SER A 31 25.49 34.08 3.98
N ASP A 32 26.25 35.16 4.05
CA ASP A 32 26.22 36.12 5.16
C ASP A 32 25.67 37.47 4.67
N THR A 33 24.75 38.05 5.44
CA THR A 33 24.21 39.39 5.20
C THR A 33 24.48 40.29 6.43
N PRO A 34 25.11 41.47 6.25
CA PRO A 34 25.70 41.99 5.02
C PRO A 34 26.90 41.16 4.54
N ALA A 35 27.14 41.15 3.23
CA ALA A 35 28.22 40.38 2.63
C ALA A 35 29.59 40.88 3.11
N ARG A 36 30.42 39.95 3.63
CA ARG A 36 31.75 40.27 4.19
C ARG A 36 32.74 40.84 3.17
N ASN A 37 32.68 40.39 1.92
CA ASN A 37 33.64 40.74 0.87
C ASN A 37 33.01 41.59 -0.25
N GLY A 38 31.81 42.14 -0.04
CA GLY A 38 31.03 42.81 -1.09
C GLY A 38 30.44 41.87 -2.15
N THR A 39 30.81 40.59 -2.16
CA THR A 39 30.24 39.55 -3.02
C THR A 39 29.04 38.88 -2.33
N THR A 40 27.89 38.89 -2.98
CA THR A 40 26.66 38.21 -2.52
C THR A 40 26.64 36.71 -2.86
N ALA A 41 27.69 36.18 -3.49
CA ALA A 41 27.82 34.77 -3.81
C ALA A 41 28.02 33.91 -2.55
N PRO A 42 27.39 32.72 -2.46
CA PRO A 42 27.56 31.82 -1.32
C PRO A 42 28.97 31.23 -1.27
N TYR A 43 29.52 31.08 -0.06
CA TYR A 43 30.68 30.24 0.19
C TYR A 43 30.28 28.78 0.10
N VAL A 44 30.93 28.03 -0.78
CA VAL A 44 30.65 26.60 -1.00
C VAL A 44 31.75 25.77 -0.33
N PHE A 45 31.35 24.89 0.58
CA PHE A 45 32.26 23.99 1.29
C PHE A 45 32.09 22.56 0.78
N GLY A 46 33.16 22.02 0.18
CA GLY A 46 33.32 20.60 -0.13
C GLY A 46 33.79 19.77 1.07
N ASN A 47 34.29 20.43 2.12
CA ASN A 47 34.85 19.78 3.30
C ASN A 47 34.19 20.26 4.61
N SER A 48 33.65 19.33 5.41
CA SER A 48 32.99 19.65 6.70
C SER A 48 33.92 20.29 7.73
N GLN A 49 35.20 19.93 7.74
CA GLN A 49 36.18 20.51 8.67
C GLN A 49 36.51 21.96 8.30
N GLU A 50 36.56 22.28 7.02
CA GLU A 50 36.73 23.67 6.56
C GLU A 50 35.53 24.53 6.94
N PHE A 51 34.32 23.99 6.79
CA PHE A 51 33.10 24.64 7.25
C PHE A 51 33.13 24.87 8.77
N GLU A 52 33.51 23.87 9.56
CA GLU A 52 33.62 24.00 11.02
C GLU A 52 34.62 25.10 11.43
N ARG A 53 35.81 25.12 10.81
CA ARG A 53 36.80 26.19 11.02
C ARG A 53 36.24 27.56 10.63
N HIS A 54 35.50 27.65 9.53
CA HIS A 54 34.87 28.89 9.09
C HIS A 54 33.83 29.39 10.11
N ILE A 55 32.94 28.52 10.59
CA ILE A 55 31.94 28.90 11.60
C ILE A 55 32.61 29.33 12.90
N ALA A 56 33.68 28.64 13.33
CA ALA A 56 34.42 29.00 14.54
C ALA A 56 35.19 30.33 14.41
N ALA A 57 35.77 30.62 13.25
CA ALA A 57 36.63 31.79 13.03
C ALA A 57 35.85 33.07 12.68
N THR A 58 34.58 32.95 12.26
CA THR A 58 33.80 34.11 11.80
C THR A 58 32.80 34.58 12.88
N PRO A 59 32.83 35.86 13.30
CA PRO A 59 31.76 36.41 14.13
C PRO A 59 30.40 36.30 13.43
N LYS A 60 29.35 36.17 14.25
CA LYS A 60 27.96 36.05 13.80
C LYS A 60 27.55 37.31 13.01
N PRO A 61 27.18 37.19 11.73
CA PRO A 61 26.70 38.31 10.93
C PRO A 61 25.29 38.74 11.36
N GLY A 62 24.73 39.75 10.67
CA GLY A 62 23.33 40.15 10.83
C GLY A 62 22.38 38.97 10.58
N THR A 63 22.56 38.32 9.44
CA THR A 63 21.90 37.07 9.05
C THR A 63 22.91 36.12 8.43
N ARG A 64 22.94 34.87 8.88
CA ARG A 64 23.64 33.76 8.21
C ARG A 64 22.63 32.79 7.64
N VAL A 65 22.83 32.34 6.40
CA VAL A 65 22.05 31.30 5.76
C VAL A 65 22.96 30.13 5.45
N VAL A 66 22.62 28.94 5.93
CA VAL A 66 23.36 27.69 5.71
C VAL A 66 22.45 26.70 4.99
N SER A 67 22.78 26.29 3.78
CA SER A 67 22.07 25.23 3.05
C SER A 67 22.94 23.98 2.98
N VAL A 68 22.44 22.85 3.48
CA VAL A 68 23.10 21.55 3.46
C VAL A 68 22.34 20.62 2.51
N PHE A 69 23.06 19.96 1.60
CA PHE A 69 22.45 19.11 0.56
C PHE A 69 22.82 17.64 0.73
N SER A 70 21.84 16.76 0.61
CA SER A 70 22.06 15.33 0.33
C SER A 70 22.24 15.11 -1.17
N GLN A 71 22.98 14.07 -1.56
CA GLN A 71 23.11 13.65 -2.97
C GLN A 71 21.77 13.20 -3.58
N ASN A 72 20.90 12.63 -2.77
CA ASN A 72 19.50 12.33 -3.04
C ASN A 72 18.82 11.95 -1.71
N SER A 73 17.52 11.69 -1.71
CA SER A 73 16.75 11.41 -0.49
C SER A 73 17.20 10.16 0.27
N LEU A 74 17.91 9.23 -0.37
CA LEU A 74 18.38 7.97 0.23
C LEU A 74 19.85 8.02 0.68
N ARG A 75 20.47 9.20 0.61
CA ARG A 75 21.85 9.45 0.99
C ARG A 75 21.90 10.43 2.16
N PRO A 76 22.91 10.31 3.05
CA PRO A 76 23.08 11.24 4.15
C PRO A 76 23.19 12.68 3.67
N LEU A 77 22.92 13.61 4.58
CA LEU A 77 23.25 15.02 4.44
C LEU A 77 24.76 15.17 4.18
N GLY A 78 25.11 16.06 3.26
CA GLY A 78 26.49 16.43 2.94
C GLY A 78 27.14 17.30 4.01
N ILE A 79 27.03 16.89 5.27
CA ILE A 79 27.72 17.46 6.44
C ILE A 79 28.02 16.33 7.41
N THR A 80 29.19 16.35 8.06
CA THR A 80 29.49 15.42 9.15
C THR A 80 28.71 15.79 10.40
N GLU A 81 28.38 14.80 11.22
CA GLU A 81 27.70 15.01 12.50
C GLU A 81 28.41 16.05 13.38
N ASN A 82 29.74 15.94 13.54
CA ASN A 82 30.52 16.89 14.34
C ASN A 82 30.37 18.33 13.84
N ALA A 83 30.50 18.56 12.53
CA ALA A 83 30.36 19.90 11.95
C ALA A 83 28.94 20.46 12.11
N PHE A 84 27.90 19.62 12.01
CA PHE A 84 26.51 20.02 12.25
C PHE A 84 26.28 20.38 13.72
N LEU A 85 26.74 19.55 14.66
CA LEU A 85 26.64 19.84 16.09
C LEU A 85 27.46 21.07 16.48
N SER A 86 28.62 21.30 15.87
CA SER A 86 29.43 22.51 16.05
C SER A 86 28.68 23.77 15.58
N LEU A 87 27.94 23.71 14.46
CA LEU A 87 27.06 24.79 14.03
C LEU A 87 25.97 25.08 15.07
N LEU A 88 25.24 24.04 15.52
CA LEU A 88 24.18 24.21 16.51
C LEU A 88 24.73 24.77 17.83
N LYS A 89 25.87 24.26 18.29
CA LYS A 89 26.55 24.75 19.50
C LYS A 89 27.01 26.19 19.35
N HIS A 90 27.58 26.58 18.21
CA HIS A 90 28.03 27.95 17.96
C HIS A 90 26.86 28.95 18.06
N TYR A 91 25.68 28.56 17.60
CA TYR A 91 24.47 29.37 17.71
C TYR A 91 23.64 29.08 18.95
N ASP A 92 24.01 28.15 19.84
CA ASP A 92 23.16 27.73 20.95
C ASP A 92 21.73 27.37 20.48
N ALA A 93 21.65 26.63 19.36
CA ALA A 93 20.41 26.07 18.85
C ALA A 93 20.06 24.80 19.63
N GLY A 94 18.78 24.61 19.92
CA GLY A 94 18.30 23.48 20.72
C GLY A 94 18.47 22.13 20.02
N PRO A 95 18.39 21.01 20.76
CA PRO A 95 18.53 19.66 20.21
C PRO A 95 17.38 19.26 19.29
N GLU A 96 16.26 19.98 19.30
CA GLU A 96 15.06 19.64 18.54
C GLU A 96 15.30 19.74 17.03
N PHE A 97 16.20 20.61 16.57
CA PHE A 97 16.53 20.67 15.14
C PHE A 97 17.42 19.50 14.71
N ALA A 98 18.24 18.98 15.63
CA ALA A 98 19.03 17.79 15.37
C ALA A 98 18.15 16.56 15.21
N ASP A 99 17.03 16.47 15.96
CA ASP A 99 16.01 15.44 15.77
C ASP A 99 15.42 15.48 14.35
N LEU A 100 15.06 16.66 13.83
CA LEU A 100 14.61 16.78 12.43
C LEU A 100 15.69 16.40 11.41
N ALA A 101 16.96 16.64 11.72
CA ALA A 101 18.07 16.28 10.84
C ALA A 101 18.27 14.76 10.75
N VAL A 102 17.90 13.99 11.79
CA VAL A 102 18.02 12.51 11.75
C VAL A 102 17.05 11.84 10.80
N SER A 103 15.98 12.54 10.41
CA SER A 103 15.01 12.06 9.43
C SER A 103 15.60 11.96 8.01
N PHE A 104 16.78 12.54 7.76
CA PHE A 104 17.47 12.46 6.47
C PHE A 104 18.31 11.18 6.35
N GLY A 105 18.71 10.84 5.12
CA GLY A 105 19.40 9.58 4.82
C GLY A 105 18.45 8.46 4.39
N ASP A 106 17.14 8.66 4.56
CA ASP A 106 16.09 7.79 4.01
C ASP A 106 14.93 8.61 3.42
N LYS A 107 14.06 7.94 2.67
CA LYS A 107 12.82 8.56 2.16
C LYS A 107 11.84 8.79 3.31
N PRO A 108 10.99 9.84 3.23
CA PRO A 108 9.96 10.09 4.23
C PRO A 108 9.06 8.87 4.41
N HIS A 109 9.04 8.29 5.61
CA HIS A 109 8.26 7.08 5.89
C HIS A 109 6.76 7.40 5.98
N SER A 110 5.92 6.39 5.79
CA SER A 110 4.49 6.47 6.08
C SER A 110 4.19 6.56 7.59
N ALA A 111 5.01 5.94 8.44
CA ALA A 111 4.83 5.93 9.89
C ALA A 111 5.05 7.32 10.48
N ASP A 112 5.94 8.10 9.86
CA ASP A 112 6.28 9.47 10.24
C ASP A 112 5.55 10.50 9.37
N ALA A 113 4.44 10.13 8.71
CA ALA A 113 3.74 11.04 7.80
C ALA A 113 3.24 12.33 8.48
N GLY A 114 3.02 12.29 9.80
CA GLY A 114 2.66 13.44 10.63
C GLY A 114 3.82 14.08 11.40
N HIS A 115 5.07 13.66 11.18
CA HIS A 115 6.24 14.22 11.85
C HIS A 115 6.69 15.54 11.21
N GLY A 116 7.23 16.45 12.02
CA GLY A 116 7.89 17.67 11.56
C GLY A 116 7.09 18.97 11.78
N ASP A 117 6.01 18.91 12.56
CA ASP A 117 5.25 20.09 12.99
C ASP A 117 6.14 21.23 13.48
N MET A 118 5.72 22.46 13.17
CA MET A 118 6.51 23.62 13.50
C MET A 118 6.57 23.83 15.01
N THR A 119 7.78 23.90 15.55
CA THR A 119 8.01 24.30 16.93
C THR A 119 8.62 25.69 16.98
N MET A 120 8.16 26.50 17.92
CA MET A 120 8.67 27.84 18.15
C MET A 120 9.04 28.02 19.62
N LYS A 121 10.24 28.56 19.86
CA LYS A 121 10.77 28.81 21.20
C LYS A 121 11.25 30.23 21.32
N GLN A 122 10.67 30.97 22.28
CA GLN A 122 11.16 32.27 22.65
C GLN A 122 12.40 32.13 23.55
N ARG A 123 13.42 32.92 23.25
CA ARG A 123 14.69 32.97 24.00
C ARG A 123 14.67 34.15 24.98
N ARG A 124 15.56 34.10 25.98
CA ARG A 124 15.65 35.15 27.02
C ARG A 124 16.00 36.53 26.48
N ASP A 125 16.70 36.58 25.34
CA ASP A 125 17.07 37.81 24.63
C ASP A 125 15.95 38.35 23.72
N GLY A 126 14.77 37.71 23.72
CA GLY A 126 13.63 38.08 22.88
C GLY A 126 13.68 37.55 21.45
N SER A 127 14.74 36.84 21.06
CA SER A 127 14.79 36.14 19.78
C SER A 127 13.92 34.88 19.80
N HIS A 128 13.53 34.39 18.62
CA HIS A 128 12.66 33.24 18.46
C HIS A 128 13.34 32.20 17.56
N ASP A 129 13.46 30.97 18.08
CA ASP A 129 13.90 29.81 17.31
C ASP A 129 12.66 29.11 16.76
N MET A 130 12.63 28.94 15.44
CA MET A 130 11.56 28.33 14.68
C MET A 130 12.14 27.17 13.89
N GLN A 131 11.48 26.03 13.90
CA GLN A 131 11.93 24.87 13.15
C GLN A 131 10.76 24.00 12.72
N TYR A 132 10.88 23.42 11.52
CA TYR A 132 9.89 22.50 10.97
C TYR A 132 10.52 21.59 9.93
N LEU A 133 9.84 20.49 9.66
CA LEU A 133 10.12 19.58 8.55
C LEU A 133 8.78 19.25 7.89
N PHE A 134 8.71 19.31 6.57
CA PHE A 134 7.56 18.75 5.87
C PHE A 134 7.99 17.98 4.63
N ALA A 135 7.18 16.99 4.29
CA ALA A 135 7.33 16.18 3.09
C ALA A 135 6.58 16.82 1.91
N PHE A 136 7.14 16.71 0.71
CA PHE A 136 6.57 17.25 -0.52
C PHE A 136 6.83 16.30 -1.71
N PRO A 137 5.91 16.24 -2.69
CA PRO A 137 6.15 15.55 -3.94
C PRO A 137 7.04 16.39 -4.86
N GLU A 138 7.93 15.73 -5.58
CA GLU A 138 8.73 16.32 -6.65
C GLU A 138 8.68 15.40 -7.87
N ASP A 139 8.48 16.01 -9.05
CA ASP A 139 8.50 15.31 -10.32
C ASP A 139 9.93 15.07 -10.82
N TYR A 140 10.10 14.01 -11.60
CA TYR A 140 11.31 13.72 -12.33
C TYR A 140 10.95 12.98 -13.62
N ARG A 141 11.77 13.17 -14.66
CA ARG A 141 11.53 12.55 -15.96
C ARG A 141 12.30 11.23 -16.07
N LEU A 142 11.62 10.23 -16.60
CA LEU A 142 12.20 8.95 -16.96
C LEU A 142 12.31 8.89 -18.49
N ALA A 143 13.53 8.69 -18.99
CA ALA A 143 13.75 8.43 -20.40
C ALA A 143 13.37 6.98 -20.69
N ASN A 144 12.31 6.77 -21.47
CA ASN A 144 12.01 5.44 -22.00
C ASN A 144 12.82 5.21 -23.28
N GLY A 145 13.19 3.95 -23.54
CA GLY A 145 14.01 3.55 -24.70
C GLY A 145 13.42 3.89 -26.09
N GLY A 146 12.18 4.40 -26.15
CA GLY A 146 11.49 4.83 -27.37
C GLY A 146 11.41 6.36 -27.58
N GLY A 147 12.07 7.18 -26.77
CA GLY A 147 12.07 8.65 -26.92
C GLY A 147 10.89 9.39 -26.28
N GLU A 148 9.91 8.68 -25.74
CA GLU A 148 8.85 9.25 -24.90
C GLU A 148 9.33 9.41 -23.46
N GLU A 149 9.29 10.63 -22.93
CA GLU A 149 9.58 10.91 -21.52
C GLU A 149 8.32 10.73 -20.67
N THR A 150 8.37 9.85 -19.67
CA THR A 150 7.29 9.74 -18.67
C THR A 150 7.64 10.53 -17.43
N ILE A 151 6.66 11.29 -16.91
CA ILE A 151 6.80 12.01 -15.65
C ILE A 151 6.49 11.03 -14.51
N SER A 152 7.42 10.93 -13.57
CA SER A 152 7.25 10.17 -12.34
C SER A 152 7.42 11.08 -11.13
N TRP A 153 6.94 10.62 -9.97
CA TRP A 153 6.90 11.42 -8.74
C TRP A 153 7.61 10.71 -7.60
N THR A 154 8.29 11.48 -6.76
CA THR A 154 8.88 10.99 -5.51
C THR A 154 8.56 11.95 -4.38
N ILE A 155 8.27 11.40 -3.20
CA ILE A 155 8.17 12.20 -1.99
C ILE A 155 9.59 12.46 -1.46
N ARG A 156 9.85 13.72 -1.10
CA ARG A 156 11.07 14.20 -0.45
C ARG A 156 10.69 15.02 0.77
N GLN A 157 11.68 15.51 1.51
CA GLN A 157 11.46 16.41 2.65
C GLN A 157 12.47 17.56 2.64
N VAL A 158 12.08 18.64 3.31
CA VAL A 158 12.93 19.79 3.63
C VAL A 158 12.76 20.05 5.11
N ALA A 159 13.87 20.36 5.79
CA ALA A 159 13.83 20.88 7.15
C ALA A 159 14.41 22.28 7.17
N VAL A 160 13.80 23.15 7.96
CA VAL A 160 14.16 24.55 8.09
C VAL A 160 14.33 24.86 9.57
N PHE A 161 15.44 25.49 9.90
CA PHE A 161 15.62 26.22 11.14
C PHE A 161 15.70 27.70 10.80
N HIS A 162 15.03 28.53 11.60
CA HIS A 162 15.07 29.97 11.52
C HIS A 162 15.19 30.55 12.93
N ARG A 163 16.25 31.29 13.18
CA ARG A 163 16.34 32.22 14.31
C ARG A 163 16.00 33.63 13.84
N TYR A 164 14.89 34.14 14.37
CA TYR A 164 14.51 35.54 14.21
C TYR A 164 14.93 36.35 15.44
N SER A 165 15.75 37.38 15.20
CA SER A 165 16.24 38.32 16.21
C SER A 165 15.67 39.71 15.93
N PRO A 166 14.77 40.23 16.78
CA PRO A 166 14.24 41.59 16.64
C PRO A 166 15.33 42.67 16.68
N SER A 167 16.52 42.38 17.22
CA SER A 167 17.66 43.30 17.19
C SER A 167 18.28 43.46 15.80
N GLY A 168 17.97 42.57 14.85
CA GLY A 168 18.52 42.54 13.50
C GLY A 168 19.88 41.83 13.39
N ALA A 169 20.52 41.48 14.52
CA ALA A 169 21.78 40.76 14.55
C ALA A 169 21.62 39.32 15.05
N GLY A 170 22.41 38.40 14.49
CA GLY A 170 22.45 37.00 14.92
C GLY A 170 21.30 36.14 14.38
N ASN A 171 20.61 36.56 13.32
CA ASN A 171 19.66 35.71 12.62
C ASN A 171 20.38 34.54 11.95
N LEU A 172 19.76 33.37 11.98
CA LEU A 172 20.31 32.15 11.38
C LEU A 172 19.21 31.43 10.62
N TRP A 173 19.50 31.04 9.40
CA TRP A 173 18.71 30.08 8.64
C TRP A 173 19.53 28.84 8.38
N VAL A 174 18.95 27.67 8.62
CA VAL A 174 19.55 26.39 8.21
C VAL A 174 18.53 25.62 7.38
N PHE A 175 18.87 25.30 6.14
CA PHE A 175 18.06 24.50 5.23
C PHE A 175 18.71 23.14 5.03
N LEU A 176 17.95 22.07 5.23
CA LEU A 176 18.36 20.71 4.91
C LEU A 176 17.60 20.23 3.69
N HIS A 177 18.31 19.98 2.59
CA HIS A 177 17.73 19.59 1.31
C HIS A 177 18.02 18.14 0.97
N ALA A 178 16.98 17.38 0.60
CA ALA A 178 17.10 15.98 0.21
C ALA A 178 17.59 15.74 -1.25
N LYS A 179 18.22 16.74 -1.88
CA LYS A 179 18.81 16.67 -3.23
C LYS A 179 19.85 17.77 -3.44
N PRO A 180 20.80 17.60 -4.38
CA PRO A 180 21.74 18.64 -4.73
C PRO A 180 21.02 19.74 -5.52
N LYS A 181 21.37 21.00 -5.21
CA LYS A 181 20.96 22.21 -5.95
C LYS A 181 19.48 22.21 -6.39
N PRO A 182 18.52 22.09 -5.45
CA PRO A 182 17.10 22.20 -5.77
C PRO A 182 16.80 23.59 -6.34
N LYS A 183 15.73 23.72 -7.13
CA LYS A 183 15.29 25.02 -7.69
C LYS A 183 15.10 26.08 -6.61
N VAL A 184 14.59 25.69 -5.43
CA VAL A 184 14.42 26.59 -4.27
C VAL A 184 15.73 27.25 -3.84
N GLN A 185 16.89 26.59 -4.01
CA GLN A 185 18.18 27.16 -3.61
C GLN A 185 18.48 28.44 -4.41
N HIS A 186 18.17 28.44 -5.70
CA HIS A 186 18.31 29.62 -6.54
C HIS A 186 17.39 30.75 -6.06
N SER A 187 16.13 30.42 -5.75
CA SER A 187 15.17 31.39 -5.22
C SER A 187 15.58 31.93 -3.84
N ILE A 188 16.19 31.11 -2.98
CA ILE A 188 16.77 31.54 -1.70
C ILE A 188 17.90 32.54 -1.95
N GLU A 189 18.82 32.23 -2.85
CA GLU A 189 19.95 33.12 -3.20
C GLU A 189 19.46 34.45 -3.77
N GLU A 190 18.48 34.44 -4.67
CA GLU A 190 17.84 35.66 -5.18
C GLU A 190 17.15 36.47 -4.08
N THR A 191 16.41 35.82 -3.18
CA THR A 191 15.74 36.49 -2.07
C THR A 191 16.77 37.13 -1.14
N ILE A 192 17.87 36.43 -0.82
CA ILE A 192 18.98 37.00 -0.03
C ILE A 192 19.54 38.26 -0.71
N GLN A 193 19.75 38.22 -2.02
CA GLN A 193 20.25 39.38 -2.78
C GLN A 193 19.27 40.56 -2.76
N ARG A 194 17.97 40.31 -2.96
CA ARG A 194 16.92 41.34 -2.89
C ARG A 194 16.85 41.97 -1.50
N CYS A 195 17.05 41.18 -0.45
CA CYS A 195 16.89 41.62 0.93
C CYS A 195 18.16 42.20 1.54
N ALA A 196 19.32 42.08 0.88
CA ALA A 196 20.60 42.61 1.35
C ALA A 196 20.62 44.15 1.49
N GLY A 197 19.69 44.87 0.86
CA GLY A 197 19.54 46.33 0.96
C GLY A 197 18.39 46.82 1.86
N GLY A 198 17.60 45.92 2.46
CA GLY A 198 16.39 46.26 3.22
C GLY A 198 16.57 46.19 4.74
N ASN A 199 15.59 46.75 5.48
CA ASN A 199 15.53 46.63 6.94
C ASN A 199 15.21 45.18 7.32
N GLY A 200 16.20 44.41 7.78
CA GLY A 200 16.08 42.96 8.06
C GLY A 200 15.00 42.58 9.08
N ARG A 201 14.43 43.54 9.81
CA ARG A 201 13.31 43.35 10.75
C ARG A 201 11.99 42.95 10.08
N GLU A 202 11.68 43.49 8.91
CA GLU A 202 10.37 43.28 8.27
C GLU A 202 10.33 42.03 7.39
N ASN A 203 11.51 41.47 7.07
CA ASN A 203 11.68 40.43 6.07
C ASN A 203 11.80 39.00 6.67
N TRP A 204 11.27 38.79 7.87
CA TRP A 204 11.38 37.51 8.59
C TRP A 204 10.69 36.34 7.87
N PHE A 205 9.69 36.61 7.03
CA PHE A 205 8.86 35.60 6.37
C PHE A 205 9.33 35.21 4.96
N SER A 206 10.09 36.04 4.25
CA SER A 206 10.37 35.85 2.82
C SER A 206 11.00 34.51 2.45
N LEU A 207 11.91 33.99 3.28
CA LEU A 207 12.53 32.69 3.06
C LEU A 207 11.57 31.53 3.41
N HIS A 208 10.67 31.70 4.38
CA HIS A 208 9.57 30.75 4.60
C HIS A 208 8.64 30.71 3.39
N SER A 209 8.19 31.87 2.89
CA SER A 209 7.40 31.99 1.66
C SER A 209 8.09 31.32 0.47
N THR A 210 9.39 31.55 0.29
CA THR A 210 10.16 30.95 -0.82
C THR A 210 10.13 29.42 -0.75
N VAL A 211 10.26 28.83 0.45
CA VAL A 211 10.18 27.38 0.64
C VAL A 211 8.76 26.85 0.42
N LEU A 212 7.74 27.51 0.98
CA LEU A 212 6.35 27.11 0.87
C LEU A 212 5.87 27.16 -0.59
N SER A 213 6.09 28.28 -1.28
CA SER A 213 5.74 28.47 -2.69
C SER A 213 6.43 27.47 -3.60
N SER A 214 7.71 27.14 -3.36
CA SER A 214 8.47 26.22 -4.21
C SER A 214 8.02 24.76 -4.12
N TYR A 215 7.45 24.33 -2.99
CA TYR A 215 7.19 22.91 -2.74
C TYR A 215 5.70 22.57 -2.65
N LEU A 216 4.86 23.46 -2.11
CA LEU A 216 3.46 23.14 -1.86
C LEU A 216 2.60 23.07 -3.13
N HIS A 217 2.99 23.76 -4.20
CA HIS A 217 2.23 23.73 -5.46
C HIS A 217 2.23 22.33 -6.11
N ASN A 218 3.25 21.51 -5.85
CA ASN A 218 3.41 20.19 -6.47
C ASN A 218 2.33 19.20 -6.04
N TRP A 219 1.77 19.36 -4.85
CA TRP A 219 0.71 18.48 -4.34
C TRP A 219 -0.50 18.42 -5.26
N ARG A 220 -0.89 19.54 -5.89
CA ARG A 220 -1.99 19.58 -6.87
C ARG A 220 -1.72 18.64 -8.04
N TRP A 221 -0.52 18.71 -8.61
CA TRP A 221 -0.14 17.92 -9.78
C TRP A 221 0.10 16.46 -9.44
N TYR A 222 0.67 16.18 -8.26
CA TYR A 222 0.81 14.83 -7.76
C TYR A 222 -0.54 14.15 -7.52
N LEU A 223 -1.50 14.85 -6.89
CA LEU A 223 -2.86 14.33 -6.71
C LEU A 223 -3.57 14.09 -8.04
N ARG A 224 -3.38 14.97 -9.03
CA ARG A 224 -3.89 14.74 -10.39
C ARG A 224 -3.29 13.48 -11.01
N HIS A 225 -1.98 13.31 -10.93
CA HIS A 225 -1.30 12.11 -11.44
C HIS A 225 -1.82 10.82 -10.79
N LEU A 226 -1.99 10.80 -9.46
CA LEU A 226 -2.62 9.67 -8.77
C LEU A 226 -4.07 9.47 -9.22
N GLY A 227 -4.81 10.55 -9.46
CA GLY A 227 -6.16 10.50 -10.03
C GLY A 227 -6.20 9.85 -11.41
N ASP A 228 -5.30 10.24 -12.30
CA ASP A 228 -5.17 9.67 -13.66
C ASP A 228 -4.81 8.17 -13.58
N ASP A 229 -3.95 7.77 -12.64
CA ASP A 229 -3.61 6.37 -12.41
C ASP A 229 -4.81 5.56 -11.89
N VAL A 230 -5.61 6.14 -10.99
CA VAL A 230 -6.87 5.53 -10.52
C VAL A 230 -7.86 5.35 -11.68
N GLU A 231 -8.04 6.38 -12.51
CA GLU A 231 -8.95 6.31 -13.67
C GLU A 231 -8.51 5.26 -14.67
N ARG A 232 -7.21 5.19 -14.98
CA ARG A 232 -6.65 4.14 -15.84
C ARG A 232 -6.94 2.75 -15.28
N LEU A 233 -6.76 2.54 -13.97
CA LEU A 233 -7.04 1.23 -13.37
C LEU A 233 -8.53 0.88 -13.38
N VAL A 234 -9.41 1.87 -13.21
CA VAL A 234 -10.87 1.70 -13.24
C VAL A 234 -11.39 1.38 -14.61
N ASP A 235 -11.00 2.12 -15.65
CA ASP A 235 -11.46 1.89 -17.02
C ASP A 235 -11.13 0.47 -17.49
N ILE A 236 -9.91 0.03 -17.19
CA ILE A 236 -9.52 -1.33 -17.50
C ILE A 236 -10.32 -2.29 -16.61
N ALA A 237 -10.60 -1.97 -15.34
CA ALA A 237 -11.36 -2.84 -14.45
C ALA A 237 -12.83 -3.04 -14.90
N LEU A 238 -13.48 -2.02 -15.45
CA LEU A 238 -14.83 -2.10 -16.00
C LEU A 238 -14.91 -2.98 -17.26
N THR A 239 -13.79 -3.23 -17.92
CA THR A 239 -13.71 -4.09 -19.12
C THR A 239 -13.23 -5.51 -18.81
N LEU A 240 -13.05 -5.88 -17.53
CA LEU A 240 -12.65 -7.22 -17.14
C LEU A 240 -13.75 -8.24 -17.38
N ASP A 241 -13.47 -9.23 -18.22
CA ASP A 241 -14.24 -10.45 -18.28
C ASP A 241 -13.84 -11.42 -17.15
N LEU A 242 -14.53 -11.32 -16.02
CA LEU A 242 -14.35 -12.20 -14.87
C LEU A 242 -14.84 -13.64 -15.11
N SER A 243 -15.38 -13.96 -16.29
CA SER A 243 -15.77 -15.35 -16.63
C SER A 243 -14.56 -16.25 -16.90
N SER A 244 -13.43 -15.66 -17.33
CA SER A 244 -12.19 -16.36 -17.64
C SER A 244 -11.23 -16.45 -16.45
N THR A 245 -10.41 -17.50 -16.40
CA THR A 245 -9.37 -17.67 -15.38
C THR A 245 -8.33 -16.55 -15.40
N ASP A 246 -8.01 -16.04 -16.60
CA ASP A 246 -7.09 -14.91 -16.77
C ASP A 246 -7.73 -13.60 -16.32
N GLY A 247 -9.03 -13.41 -16.54
CA GLY A 247 -9.80 -12.30 -16.02
C GLY A 247 -9.77 -12.23 -14.49
N THR A 248 -9.95 -13.36 -13.81
CA THR A 248 -9.85 -13.44 -12.34
C THR A 248 -8.46 -13.08 -11.83
N LYS A 249 -7.39 -13.62 -12.44
CA LYS A 249 -6.00 -13.26 -12.07
C LYS A 249 -5.71 -11.79 -12.27
N ASN A 250 -6.14 -11.23 -13.41
CA ASN A 250 -5.98 -9.81 -13.72
C ASN A 250 -6.77 -8.93 -12.75
N GLY A 251 -7.95 -9.36 -12.30
CA GLY A 251 -8.72 -8.71 -11.25
C GLY A 251 -7.95 -8.60 -9.93
N HIS A 252 -7.29 -9.68 -9.49
CA HIS A 252 -6.49 -9.68 -8.26
C HIS A 252 -5.26 -8.76 -8.37
N THR A 253 -4.52 -8.82 -9.47
CA THR A 253 -3.35 -7.94 -9.70
C THR A 253 -3.74 -6.46 -9.65
N ARG A 254 -4.93 -6.11 -10.16
CA ARG A 254 -5.43 -4.74 -10.12
C ARG A 254 -5.93 -4.31 -8.75
N ALA A 255 -6.54 -5.23 -7.99
CA ALA A 255 -6.86 -4.97 -6.59
C ALA A 255 -5.58 -4.61 -5.81
N LEU A 256 -4.48 -5.34 -6.02
CA LEU A 256 -3.18 -5.01 -5.43
C LEU A 256 -2.64 -3.64 -5.89
N ALA A 257 -2.78 -3.31 -7.18
CA ALA A 257 -2.36 -2.01 -7.70
C ALA A 257 -3.18 -0.84 -7.11
N LEU A 258 -4.50 -1.03 -6.96
CA LEU A 258 -5.38 -0.07 -6.29
C LEU A 258 -5.09 0.06 -4.80
N GLN A 259 -4.79 -1.05 -4.10
CA GLN A 259 -4.34 -1.03 -2.70
C GLN A 259 -3.04 -0.24 -2.55
N HIS A 260 -2.06 -0.44 -3.45
CA HIS A 260 -0.83 0.34 -3.43
C HIS A 260 -1.05 1.84 -3.66
N LEU A 261 -2.05 2.22 -4.47
CA LEU A 261 -2.45 3.63 -4.62
C LEU A 261 -3.14 4.14 -3.35
N ASP A 262 -3.99 3.32 -2.72
CA ASP A 262 -4.65 3.64 -1.45
C ASP A 262 -3.62 3.91 -0.35
N ASP A 263 -2.61 3.04 -0.20
CA ASP A 263 -1.51 3.20 0.76
C ASP A 263 -0.74 4.52 0.55
N LYS A 264 -0.51 4.90 -0.72
CA LYS A 264 0.12 6.19 -1.04
C LYS A 264 -0.76 7.37 -0.68
N LEU A 265 -2.08 7.27 -0.92
CA LEU A 265 -3.05 8.33 -0.64
C LEU A 265 -3.26 8.52 0.86
N LEU A 266 -3.27 7.42 1.63
CA LEU A 266 -3.51 7.41 3.08
C LEU A 266 -2.54 8.32 3.84
N CYS A 267 -1.29 8.42 3.38
CA CYS A 267 -0.27 9.26 4.02
C CYS A 267 -0.38 10.75 3.66
N ILE A 268 -1.13 11.11 2.61
CA ILE A 268 -1.18 12.48 2.09
C ILE A 268 -1.85 13.44 3.06
N PRO A 269 -3.03 13.13 3.65
CA PRO A 269 -3.66 14.03 4.61
C PRO A 269 -2.76 14.38 5.79
N ALA A 270 -2.05 13.40 6.35
CA ALA A 270 -1.11 13.62 7.45
C ALA A 270 0.01 14.60 7.05
N ARG A 271 0.65 14.38 5.89
CA ARG A 271 1.73 15.24 5.38
C ARG A 271 1.27 16.67 5.08
N LEU A 272 0.09 16.82 4.47
CA LEU A 272 -0.49 18.14 4.20
C LEU A 272 -0.90 18.85 5.51
N THR A 273 -1.30 18.10 6.53
CA THR A 273 -1.65 18.66 7.84
C THR A 273 -0.42 19.23 8.55
N VAL A 274 0.76 18.60 8.43
CA VAL A 274 2.03 19.14 8.95
C VAL A 274 2.37 20.47 8.26
N ALA A 275 2.25 20.54 6.94
CA ALA A 275 2.44 21.78 6.19
C ALA A 275 1.43 22.87 6.61
N LEU A 276 0.16 22.49 6.83
CA LEU A 276 -0.89 23.39 7.31
C LEU A 276 -0.60 23.91 8.72
N SER A 277 -0.14 23.03 9.63
CA SER A 277 0.27 23.37 11.00
C SER A 277 1.43 24.37 10.99
N THR A 278 2.37 24.20 10.06
CA THR A 278 3.48 25.15 9.82
C THR A 278 2.96 26.53 9.41
N VAL A 279 2.06 26.61 8.43
CA VAL A 279 1.47 27.89 7.99
C VAL A 279 0.71 28.56 9.13
N ARG A 280 -0.11 27.81 9.89
CA ARG A 280 -0.85 28.34 11.06
C ARG A 280 0.08 28.85 12.16
N SER A 281 1.20 28.17 12.40
CA SER A 281 2.19 28.62 13.38
C SER A 281 2.87 29.93 12.93
N LEU A 282 3.10 30.09 11.63
CA LEU A 282 3.61 31.34 11.05
C LEU A 282 2.58 32.47 11.14
N GLU A 283 1.28 32.18 10.95
CA GLU A 283 0.18 33.15 11.14
C GLU A 283 0.16 33.66 12.58
N GLN A 284 0.21 32.76 13.56
CA GLN A 284 0.28 33.11 14.98
C GLN A 284 1.52 33.94 15.32
N PHE A 285 2.66 33.65 14.69
CA PHE A 285 3.86 34.44 14.89
C PHE A 285 3.75 35.83 14.27
N ASN A 286 3.09 35.97 13.11
CA ASN A 286 2.81 37.27 12.50
C ASN A 286 1.92 38.14 13.42
N GLU A 287 0.89 37.55 14.03
CA GLU A 287 0.05 38.21 15.04
C GLU A 287 0.86 38.63 16.27
N LEU A 288 1.79 37.78 16.72
CA LEU A 288 2.69 38.11 17.83
C LEU A 288 3.58 39.31 17.50
N LEU A 289 4.19 39.35 16.31
CA LEU A 289 5.01 40.48 15.88
C LEU A 289 4.19 41.77 15.80
N HIS A 290 2.97 41.70 15.28
CA HIS A 290 2.06 42.84 15.18
C HIS A 290 1.66 43.38 16.55
N SER A 291 1.23 42.50 17.46
CA SER A 291 0.86 42.87 18.84
C SER A 291 2.01 43.51 19.62
N ARG A 292 3.25 43.13 19.31
CA ARG A 292 4.49 43.68 19.90
C ARG A 292 5.02 44.91 19.15
N ARG A 293 4.33 45.38 18.10
CA ARG A 293 4.73 46.51 17.24
C ARG A 293 6.11 46.32 16.61
N LEU A 294 6.45 45.08 16.27
CA LEU A 294 7.70 44.70 15.61
C LEU A 294 7.59 44.70 14.07
N CYS A 295 6.38 44.78 13.53
CA CYS A 295 6.10 44.97 12.11
C CYS A 295 5.08 46.10 11.89
N THR A 296 5.06 46.67 10.70
CA THR A 296 4.06 47.66 10.27
C THR A 296 2.73 46.98 9.93
N ASP A 297 1.61 47.72 9.97
CA ASP A 297 0.30 47.19 9.55
C ASP A 297 0.32 46.68 8.11
N ALA A 298 1.02 47.39 7.21
CA ALA A 298 1.17 46.99 5.82
C ALA A 298 1.95 45.66 5.68
N ALA A 299 3.05 45.50 6.43
CA ALA A 299 3.81 44.24 6.42
C ALA A 299 3.03 43.09 7.04
N PHE A 300 2.28 43.33 8.14
CA PHE A 300 1.41 42.33 8.75
C PHE A 300 0.36 41.82 7.76
N GLN A 301 -0.36 42.73 7.09
CA GLN A 301 -1.38 42.37 6.10
C GLN A 301 -0.78 41.65 4.90
N HIS A 302 0.36 42.13 4.38
CA HIS A 302 1.04 41.48 3.25
C HIS A 302 1.37 40.01 3.54
N TRP A 303 1.95 39.73 4.71
CA TRP A 303 2.28 38.36 5.10
C TRP A 303 1.05 37.53 5.49
N ALA A 304 0.01 38.15 6.06
CA ALA A 304 -1.25 37.49 6.35
C ALA A 304 -1.95 37.01 5.07
N ASP A 305 -1.97 37.82 4.02
CA ASP A 305 -2.54 37.46 2.71
C ASP A 305 -1.78 36.31 2.05
N GLU A 306 -0.44 36.33 2.13
CA GLU A 306 0.40 35.27 1.57
C GLU A 306 0.25 33.94 2.32
N MET A 307 0.18 33.98 3.66
CA MET A 307 -0.13 32.79 4.46
C MET A 307 -1.54 32.27 4.20
N ALA A 308 -2.54 33.17 4.08
CA ALA A 308 -3.91 32.80 3.75
C ALA A 308 -4.01 32.12 2.37
N TYR A 309 -3.23 32.57 1.38
CA TYR A 309 -3.09 31.91 0.09
C TYR A 309 -2.57 30.47 0.23
N HIS A 310 -1.46 30.28 0.96
CA HIS A 310 -0.91 28.93 1.19
C HIS A 310 -1.87 28.04 1.96
N ARG A 311 -2.53 28.56 3.00
CA ARG A 311 -3.55 27.85 3.78
C ARG A 311 -4.69 27.37 2.88
N ALA A 312 -5.26 28.26 2.06
CA ALA A 312 -6.32 27.91 1.13
C ALA A 312 -5.90 26.84 0.11
N GLN A 313 -4.66 26.90 -0.39
CA GLN A 313 -4.12 25.86 -1.27
C GLN A 313 -4.02 24.50 -0.58
N ILE A 314 -3.43 24.43 0.61
CA ILE A 314 -3.25 23.17 1.35
C ILE A 314 -4.62 22.58 1.73
N GLU A 315 -5.57 23.40 2.19
CA GLU A 315 -6.93 22.96 2.51
C GLU A 315 -7.67 22.43 1.27
N GLY A 316 -7.48 23.06 0.12
CA GLY A 316 -7.98 22.56 -1.16
C GLY A 316 -7.39 21.19 -1.50
N GLN A 317 -6.08 21.02 -1.33
CA GLN A 317 -5.37 19.76 -1.57
C GLN A 317 -5.81 18.65 -0.61
N LEU A 318 -6.05 18.97 0.67
CA LEU A 318 -6.61 18.04 1.66
C LEU A 318 -8.00 17.53 1.25
N LYS A 319 -8.86 18.45 0.76
CA LYS A 319 -10.18 18.09 0.23
C LYS A 319 -10.06 17.19 -1.01
N SER A 320 -9.14 17.50 -1.92
CA SER A 320 -8.89 16.66 -3.11
C SER A 320 -8.36 15.27 -2.74
N ALA A 321 -7.45 15.17 -1.77
CA ALA A 321 -6.92 13.90 -1.28
C ALA A 321 -8.04 13.02 -0.70
N SER A 322 -8.91 13.58 0.16
CA SER A 322 -10.02 12.82 0.77
C SER A 322 -11.12 12.41 -0.22
N VAL A 323 -11.32 13.17 -1.30
CA VAL A 323 -12.20 12.75 -2.40
C VAL A 323 -11.60 11.57 -3.17
N LEU A 324 -10.29 11.63 -3.47
CA LEU A 324 -9.61 10.59 -4.22
C LEU A 324 -9.50 9.29 -3.41
N GLU A 325 -9.16 9.37 -2.12
CA GLU A 325 -9.14 8.23 -1.19
C GLU A 325 -10.51 7.52 -1.16
N ARG A 326 -11.60 8.28 -0.94
CA ARG A 326 -12.96 7.71 -0.95
C ARG A 326 -13.33 7.07 -2.29
N LYS A 327 -12.88 7.64 -3.42
CA LYS A 327 -13.08 7.05 -4.76
C LYS A 327 -12.39 5.69 -4.83
N VAL A 328 -11.10 5.60 -4.43
CA VAL A 328 -10.31 4.36 -4.43
C VAL A 328 -10.93 3.30 -3.51
N GLN A 329 -11.27 3.64 -2.28
CA GLN A 329 -11.92 2.73 -1.33
C GLN A 329 -13.25 2.18 -1.88
N ARG A 330 -14.08 3.02 -2.51
CA ARG A 330 -15.33 2.57 -3.13
C ARG A 330 -15.07 1.56 -4.25
N ILE A 331 -14.07 1.82 -5.10
CA ILE A 331 -13.71 0.92 -6.21
C ILE A 331 -13.18 -0.42 -5.67
N LEU A 332 -12.30 -0.37 -4.66
CA LEU A 332 -11.77 -1.57 -4.00
C LEU A 332 -12.88 -2.44 -3.41
N ASN A 333 -13.88 -1.83 -2.76
CA ASN A 333 -15.03 -2.54 -2.22
C ASN A 333 -15.86 -3.20 -3.33
N LEU A 334 -16.16 -2.47 -4.41
CA LEU A 334 -16.90 -3.02 -5.56
C LEU A 334 -16.16 -4.18 -6.22
N LEU A 335 -14.84 -4.05 -6.42
CA LEU A 335 -14.01 -5.10 -7.01
C LEU A 335 -13.96 -6.34 -6.11
N SER A 336 -13.84 -6.15 -4.80
CA SER A 336 -13.84 -7.25 -3.82
C SER A 336 -15.17 -8.00 -3.82
N VAL A 337 -16.30 -7.28 -3.88
CA VAL A 337 -17.64 -7.89 -4.01
C VAL A 337 -17.76 -8.66 -5.33
N ALA A 338 -17.31 -8.08 -6.44
CA ALA A 338 -17.37 -8.74 -7.76
C ALA A 338 -16.54 -10.04 -7.79
N LEU A 339 -15.32 -10.01 -7.25
CA LEU A 339 -14.47 -11.21 -7.13
C LEU A 339 -15.09 -12.26 -6.20
N GLY A 340 -15.70 -11.83 -5.09
CA GLY A 340 -16.42 -12.70 -4.16
C GLY A 340 -17.62 -13.40 -4.81
N LEU A 341 -18.47 -12.65 -5.51
CA LEU A 341 -19.61 -13.19 -6.27
C LEU A 341 -19.14 -14.18 -7.33
N LYS A 342 -18.03 -13.91 -8.01
CA LYS A 342 -17.49 -14.85 -9.01
C LYS A 342 -17.02 -16.15 -8.36
N ASN A 343 -16.32 -16.09 -7.24
CA ASN A 343 -15.90 -17.29 -6.53
C ASN A 343 -17.11 -18.11 -6.05
N GLN A 344 -18.19 -17.46 -5.62
CA GLN A 344 -19.45 -18.14 -5.28
C GLN A 344 -20.11 -18.78 -6.50
N ASP A 345 -20.21 -18.07 -7.64
CA ASP A 345 -20.73 -18.60 -8.91
C ASP A 345 -19.96 -19.84 -9.37
N THR A 346 -18.63 -19.82 -9.31
CA THR A 346 -17.81 -20.99 -9.64
C THR A 346 -18.07 -22.17 -8.69
N THR A 347 -18.29 -21.91 -7.39
CA THR A 347 -18.62 -22.94 -6.40
C THR A 347 -19.99 -23.56 -6.68
N VAL A 348 -20.99 -22.74 -6.99
CA VAL A 348 -22.33 -23.21 -7.38
C VAL A 348 -22.25 -24.04 -8.67
N GLY A 349 -21.46 -23.60 -9.65
CA GLY A 349 -21.22 -24.34 -10.90
C GLY A 349 -20.57 -25.71 -10.67
N ILE A 350 -19.58 -25.78 -9.76
CA ILE A 350 -18.94 -27.05 -9.37
C ILE A 350 -19.95 -27.96 -8.66
N ASN A 351 -20.71 -27.43 -7.70
CA ASN A 351 -21.73 -28.21 -6.98
C ASN A 351 -22.79 -28.76 -7.95
N ASN A 352 -23.26 -27.97 -8.91
CA ASN A 352 -24.21 -28.43 -9.93
C ASN A 352 -23.62 -29.51 -10.83
N LYS A 353 -22.35 -29.38 -11.27
CA LYS A 353 -21.67 -30.44 -12.03
C LYS A 353 -21.46 -31.70 -11.20
N MET A 354 -21.13 -31.58 -9.92
CA MET A 354 -21.01 -32.70 -9.00
C MET A 354 -22.36 -33.39 -8.78
N LEU A 355 -23.45 -32.64 -8.60
CA LEU A 355 -24.81 -33.18 -8.54
C LEU A 355 -25.16 -33.94 -9.81
N LYS A 356 -24.83 -33.39 -10.97
CA LYS A 356 -25.06 -34.06 -12.27
C LYS A 356 -24.24 -35.34 -12.40
N LEU A 357 -22.93 -35.31 -12.12
CA LEU A 357 -22.06 -36.48 -12.11
C LEU A 357 -22.54 -37.54 -11.12
N THR A 358 -22.99 -37.12 -9.93
CA THR A 358 -23.54 -38.03 -8.91
C THR A 358 -24.82 -38.70 -9.41
N ASN A 359 -25.73 -37.95 -10.05
CA ASN A 359 -26.93 -38.50 -10.69
C ASN A 359 -26.59 -39.46 -11.83
N GLU A 360 -25.65 -39.12 -12.70
CA GLU A 360 -25.19 -40.00 -13.79
C GLU A 360 -24.52 -41.28 -13.23
N THR A 361 -23.74 -41.16 -12.15
CA THR A 361 -23.16 -42.31 -11.42
C THR A 361 -24.26 -43.18 -10.79
N PHE A 362 -25.37 -42.59 -10.36
CA PHE A 362 -26.55 -43.36 -9.91
C PHE A 362 -27.26 -44.07 -11.08
N ASP A 363 -27.23 -43.55 -12.30
CA ASP A 363 -27.82 -44.21 -13.47
C ASP A 363 -26.92 -45.33 -14.04
N ASP A 364 -25.60 -45.27 -13.83
CA ASP A 364 -24.64 -46.37 -14.10
C ASP A 364 -24.90 -47.68 -13.32
N ASN A 365 -25.94 -47.70 -12.48
CA ASN A 365 -26.50 -48.93 -11.91
C ASN A 365 -26.97 -49.97 -12.96
N ALA A 366 -27.10 -49.61 -14.24
CA ALA A 366 -27.42 -50.57 -15.30
C ALA A 366 -26.37 -51.69 -15.43
N THR A 367 -25.08 -51.35 -15.45
CA THR A 367 -23.99 -52.32 -15.54
C THR A 367 -23.94 -53.24 -14.32
N VAL A 368 -24.11 -52.66 -13.13
CA VAL A 368 -24.18 -53.43 -11.87
C VAL A 368 -25.37 -54.40 -11.88
N ARG A 369 -26.54 -53.96 -12.34
CA ARG A 369 -27.74 -54.83 -12.46
C ARG A 369 -27.51 -55.99 -13.42
N VAL A 370 -26.86 -55.75 -14.56
CA VAL A 370 -26.54 -56.80 -15.54
C VAL A 370 -25.59 -57.83 -14.94
N VAL A 371 -24.48 -57.41 -14.33
CA VAL A 371 -23.52 -58.33 -13.67
C VAL A 371 -24.23 -59.13 -12.57
N THR A 372 -25.02 -58.48 -11.72
CA THR A 372 -25.75 -59.15 -10.65
C THR A 372 -26.74 -60.19 -11.20
N LEU A 373 -27.45 -59.87 -12.28
CA LEU A 373 -28.40 -60.79 -12.93
C LEU A 373 -27.69 -62.02 -13.52
N VAL A 374 -26.54 -61.83 -14.18
CA VAL A 374 -25.71 -62.94 -14.69
C VAL A 374 -25.24 -63.84 -13.53
N THR A 375 -24.75 -63.25 -12.43
CA THR A 375 -24.33 -64.05 -11.25
C THR A 375 -25.48 -64.82 -10.60
N LEU A 376 -26.68 -64.23 -10.50
CA LEU A 376 -27.85 -64.89 -9.89
C LEU A 376 -28.37 -66.08 -10.69
N ILE A 377 -28.14 -66.09 -12.01
CA ILE A 377 -28.45 -67.21 -12.90
C ILE A 377 -27.38 -68.30 -12.79
N TYR A 378 -26.10 -67.92 -12.72
CA TYR A 378 -24.98 -68.86 -12.75
C TYR A 378 -24.69 -69.54 -11.39
N LEU A 379 -24.87 -68.82 -10.27
CA LEU A 379 -24.55 -69.29 -8.93
C LEU A 379 -25.32 -70.56 -8.52
N PRO A 380 -26.65 -70.66 -8.75
CA PRO A 380 -27.41 -71.86 -8.37
C PRO A 380 -27.03 -73.08 -9.20
N ALA A 381 -26.83 -72.88 -10.52
CA ALA A 381 -26.39 -73.94 -11.41
C ALA A 381 -25.00 -74.46 -11.02
N SER A 382 -24.08 -73.55 -10.67
CA SER A 382 -22.73 -73.91 -10.21
C SER A 382 -22.76 -74.65 -8.89
N PHE A 383 -23.54 -74.17 -7.91
CA PHE A 383 -23.71 -74.82 -6.61
C PHE A 383 -24.20 -76.26 -6.73
N VAL A 384 -25.26 -76.48 -7.53
CA VAL A 384 -25.80 -77.83 -7.79
C VAL A 384 -24.78 -78.72 -8.50
N SER A 385 -24.04 -78.19 -9.48
CA SER A 385 -22.96 -78.92 -10.17
C SER A 385 -21.85 -79.37 -9.21
N THR A 386 -21.37 -78.48 -8.33
CA THR A 386 -20.36 -78.81 -7.32
C THR A 386 -20.85 -79.74 -6.23
N LEU A 387 -22.08 -79.54 -5.73
CA LEU A 387 -22.66 -80.34 -4.64
C LEU A 387 -22.84 -81.80 -5.07
N LEU A 388 -23.21 -82.01 -6.33
CA LEU A 388 -23.41 -83.34 -6.88
C LEU A 388 -22.09 -83.97 -7.38
N GLY A 389 -20.98 -83.22 -7.42
CA GLY A 389 -19.66 -83.72 -7.84
C GLY A 389 -19.64 -84.25 -9.28
N MET A 390 -20.56 -83.79 -10.13
CA MET A 390 -20.84 -84.43 -11.42
C MET A 390 -19.83 -84.02 -12.50
N ASN A 391 -19.02 -84.97 -12.97
CA ASN A 391 -18.45 -84.90 -14.32
C ASN A 391 -19.57 -85.19 -15.32
N LEU A 392 -20.32 -84.13 -15.67
CA LEU A 392 -21.46 -84.20 -16.58
C LEU A 392 -21.15 -84.78 -17.97
N PHE A 393 -19.87 -84.73 -18.36
CA PHE A 393 -19.36 -85.24 -19.62
C PHE A 393 -18.24 -86.24 -19.32
N SER A 394 -18.50 -87.52 -19.60
CA SER A 394 -17.47 -88.56 -19.60
C SER A 394 -16.93 -88.73 -21.02
N PHE A 395 -15.65 -88.43 -21.24
CA PHE A 395 -14.96 -88.78 -22.47
C PHE A 395 -14.39 -90.19 -22.32
N GLU A 396 -15.20 -91.22 -22.56
CA GLU A 396 -14.71 -92.58 -22.71
C GLU A 396 -14.62 -92.95 -24.20
N ASP A 397 -13.40 -93.26 -24.65
CA ASP A 397 -13.11 -93.78 -25.99
C ASP A 397 -12.53 -95.20 -25.87
N PRO A 398 -13.34 -96.20 -26.21
CA PRO A 398 -12.84 -97.39 -26.86
C PRO A 398 -13.66 -97.62 -28.14
N GLU A 399 -13.01 -97.39 -29.29
CA GLU A 399 -13.51 -97.62 -30.66
C GLU A 399 -14.27 -96.45 -31.32
N GLY A 400 -13.55 -95.36 -31.61
CA GLY A 400 -13.46 -94.83 -32.99
C GLY A 400 -14.69 -94.12 -33.58
N ALA A 401 -15.74 -93.88 -32.80
CA ALA A 401 -16.85 -92.99 -33.16
C ALA A 401 -17.14 -92.02 -32.00
N PRO A 402 -17.09 -90.69 -32.20
CA PRO A 402 -17.29 -89.72 -31.13
C PRO A 402 -18.77 -89.68 -30.71
N ASN A 403 -19.20 -90.63 -29.88
CA ASN A 403 -20.50 -90.61 -29.24
C ASN A 403 -20.43 -89.76 -27.98
N PHE A 404 -20.91 -88.52 -28.09
CA PHE A 404 -21.09 -87.61 -26.97
C PHE A 404 -22.17 -88.20 -26.03
N THR A 405 -21.76 -88.99 -25.03
CA THR A 405 -22.69 -89.62 -24.09
C THR A 405 -22.95 -88.68 -22.93
N ILE A 406 -24.13 -88.06 -22.94
CA ILE A 406 -24.65 -87.30 -21.79
C ILE A 406 -25.04 -88.32 -20.72
N SER A 407 -24.55 -88.15 -19.49
CA SER A 407 -24.92 -89.03 -18.37
C SER A 407 -26.45 -89.05 -18.19
N LYS A 408 -27.03 -90.26 -18.00
CA LYS A 408 -28.48 -90.46 -17.79
C LYS A 408 -29.01 -89.71 -16.56
N GLU A 409 -28.13 -89.28 -15.66
CA GLU A 409 -28.47 -88.54 -14.42
C GLU A 409 -28.56 -87.02 -14.62
N PHE A 410 -28.30 -86.51 -15.83
CA PHE A 410 -28.42 -85.08 -16.17
C PHE A 410 -29.79 -84.49 -15.81
N TRP A 411 -30.86 -85.28 -15.85
CA TRP A 411 -32.20 -84.80 -15.50
C TRP A 411 -32.33 -84.37 -14.03
N ILE A 412 -31.56 -84.97 -13.11
CA ILE A 412 -31.54 -84.59 -11.68
C ILE A 412 -30.97 -83.17 -11.52
N PHE A 413 -29.92 -82.84 -12.30
CA PHE A 413 -29.37 -81.49 -12.34
C PHE A 413 -30.41 -80.47 -12.80
N VAL A 414 -31.18 -80.78 -13.86
CA VAL A 414 -32.23 -79.86 -14.38
C VAL A 414 -33.35 -79.65 -13.36
N VAL A 415 -33.83 -80.72 -12.72
CA VAL A 415 -34.92 -80.65 -11.73
C VAL A 415 -34.53 -79.88 -10.48
N LEU A 416 -33.24 -79.85 -10.08
CA LEU A 416 -32.76 -79.06 -8.96
C LEU A 416 -32.38 -77.62 -9.34
N ALA A 417 -31.64 -77.45 -10.44
CA ALA A 417 -31.09 -76.16 -10.82
C ALA A 417 -32.16 -75.17 -11.29
N VAL A 418 -33.13 -75.60 -12.11
CA VAL A 418 -34.18 -74.72 -12.65
C VAL A 418 -35.05 -74.07 -11.56
N PRO A 419 -35.67 -74.83 -10.63
CA PRO A 419 -36.47 -74.19 -9.57
C PRO A 419 -35.61 -73.34 -8.63
N LEU A 420 -34.35 -73.71 -8.38
CA LEU A 420 -33.46 -72.92 -7.54
C LEU A 420 -33.11 -71.57 -8.19
N THR A 421 -32.83 -71.54 -9.50
CA THR A 421 -32.64 -70.28 -10.26
C THR A 421 -33.90 -69.43 -10.32
N LEU A 422 -35.09 -70.03 -10.47
CA LEU A 422 -36.35 -69.31 -10.40
C LEU A 422 -36.58 -68.70 -9.02
N LEU A 423 -36.24 -69.42 -7.95
CA LEU A 423 -36.37 -68.93 -6.58
C LEU A 423 -35.41 -67.76 -6.31
N THR A 424 -34.14 -67.86 -6.74
CA THR A 424 -33.17 -66.76 -6.58
C THR A 424 -33.57 -65.51 -7.36
N LEU A 425 -34.02 -65.65 -8.60
CA LEU A 425 -34.51 -64.54 -9.43
C LEU A 425 -35.79 -63.92 -8.85
N ALA A 426 -36.75 -64.74 -8.40
CA ALA A 426 -37.99 -64.27 -7.77
C ALA A 426 -37.70 -63.52 -6.46
N SER A 427 -36.79 -64.04 -5.64
CA SER A 427 -36.34 -63.39 -4.40
C SER A 427 -35.73 -62.01 -4.68
N TRP A 428 -34.83 -61.92 -5.66
CA TRP A 428 -34.24 -60.64 -6.09
C TRP A 428 -35.29 -59.66 -6.61
N TYR A 429 -36.22 -60.12 -7.46
CA TYR A 429 -37.29 -59.30 -8.01
C TYR A 429 -38.19 -58.72 -6.91
N ILE A 430 -38.63 -59.56 -5.96
CA ILE A 430 -39.46 -59.14 -4.83
C ILE A 430 -38.71 -58.15 -3.93
N PHE A 431 -37.45 -58.41 -3.62
CA PHE A 431 -36.65 -57.55 -2.76
C PHE A 431 -36.40 -56.17 -3.39
N THR A 432 -36.10 -56.15 -4.70
CA THR A 432 -35.89 -54.92 -5.46
C THR A 432 -37.18 -54.11 -5.56
N ARG A 433 -38.32 -54.75 -5.87
CA ARG A 433 -39.63 -54.09 -5.95
C ARG A 433 -40.09 -53.55 -4.59
N ARG A 434 -39.89 -54.30 -3.50
CA ARG A 434 -40.19 -53.84 -2.13
C ARG A 434 -39.32 -52.65 -1.71
N ARG A 435 -38.02 -52.66 -2.02
CA ARG A 435 -37.13 -51.51 -1.76
C ARG A 435 -37.55 -50.26 -2.53
N MET A 436 -37.98 -50.39 -3.79
CA MET A 436 -38.46 -49.28 -4.61
C MET A 436 -39.77 -48.68 -4.06
N LEU A 437 -40.73 -49.52 -3.64
CA LEU A 437 -42.00 -49.07 -3.05
C LEU A 437 -41.79 -48.35 -1.70
N ARG A 438 -40.93 -48.89 -0.83
CA ARG A 438 -40.56 -48.22 0.43
C ARG A 438 -39.89 -46.86 0.19
N ARG A 439 -39.07 -46.73 -0.86
CA ARG A 439 -38.44 -45.45 -1.24
C ARG A 439 -39.44 -44.41 -1.76
N LYS A 440 -40.44 -44.82 -2.55
CA LYS A 440 -41.53 -43.93 -3.00
C LYS A 440 -42.38 -43.45 -1.83
N PHE A 441 -42.69 -44.34 -0.89
CA PHE A 441 -43.46 -43.99 0.31
C PHE A 441 -42.70 -43.01 1.22
N LYS A 442 -41.38 -43.19 1.38
CA LYS A 442 -40.52 -42.31 2.19
C LYS A 442 -40.33 -40.90 1.58
N ARG A 443 -40.34 -40.79 0.25
CA ARG A 443 -40.33 -39.49 -0.46
C ARG A 443 -41.67 -38.76 -0.32
N ALA A 444 -42.77 -39.48 -0.52
CA ALA A 444 -44.11 -38.91 -0.36
C ALA A 444 -44.40 -38.46 1.08
N SER A 445 -43.90 -39.17 2.10
CA SER A 445 -44.03 -38.74 3.50
C SER A 445 -43.12 -37.55 3.84
N GLY A 446 -41.95 -37.41 3.21
CA GLY A 446 -41.06 -36.26 3.43
C GLY A 446 -41.53 -34.97 2.75
N GLU A 447 -42.15 -35.05 1.57
CA GLU A 447 -42.80 -33.90 0.91
C GLU A 447 -44.06 -33.41 1.64
N LEU A 448 -44.70 -34.27 2.44
CA LEU A 448 -45.84 -33.90 3.30
C LEU A 448 -45.40 -33.13 4.55
N ASP A 449 -44.19 -33.38 5.08
CA ASP A 449 -43.63 -32.63 6.21
C ASP A 449 -43.06 -31.25 5.78
N GLU A 450 -42.63 -31.07 4.53
CA GLU A 450 -42.10 -29.79 4.01
C GLU A 450 -43.21 -28.83 3.51
N LYS A 451 -44.46 -29.31 3.38
CA LYS A 451 -45.61 -28.54 2.85
C LYS A 451 -46.78 -28.38 3.83
N GLY A 452 -46.50 -28.08 5.10
CA GLY A 452 -47.54 -27.60 6.01
C GLY A 452 -47.01 -26.69 7.12
N PRO A 453 -47.78 -25.69 7.58
CA PRO A 453 -48.40 -24.61 6.81
C PRO A 453 -47.75 -23.26 7.18
N THR A 454 -47.12 -22.57 6.22
CA THR A 454 -46.92 -21.11 6.29
C THR A 454 -48.09 -20.45 5.57
N GLU A 455 -49.20 -20.28 6.28
CA GLU A 455 -50.20 -19.22 6.08
C GLU A 455 -51.37 -19.50 7.02
N MET A 456 -51.41 -18.78 8.14
CA MET A 456 -52.59 -18.12 8.74
C MET A 456 -52.27 -17.74 10.19
N GLU A 457 -51.54 -16.64 10.40
CA GLU A 457 -51.69 -15.77 11.57
C GLU A 457 -50.89 -14.47 11.34
N GLU A 458 -51.57 -13.41 10.91
CA GLU A 458 -51.83 -12.25 11.76
C GLU A 458 -52.56 -11.17 10.94
N ALA A 459 -53.70 -10.78 11.50
CA ALA A 459 -54.48 -9.61 11.16
C ALA A 459 -53.90 -8.36 11.84
#